data_AF-A0A7C2Q3V9-F1
#
_entry.id   AF-A0A7C2Q3V9-F1
#
_cell.length_a   1.000
_cell.length_b   1.000
_cell.length_c   1.000
_cell.angle_alpha   90.00
_cell.angle_beta   90.00
_cell.angle_gamma   90.00
#
_symmetry.space_group_name_H-M   'P 1'
#
loop_
_entity.id
_entity.type
_entity.pdbx_description
1 polymer ?
#
loop_
_entity_poly.entity_id
_entity_poly.type
_entity_poly.pdbx_seq_one_letter_code
_entity_poly.pdbx_strand_id
1 'polypeptide(L)'
;MLDGGEAWGRGDLREALRAILETILGRSCFTALNFHLRKALGEDPITAFLRRPRDFYQALSAFFGESGAAVTFKIICGRLILLSGSEELTPDDVYNLLMRDENAARRVIIEMLEKLVGEKVR
;
A
#
# COMPACT_ATOMS: atom_id res chain seq x y z
N MET A 1 22.43 -13.60 -19.36
CA MET A 1 21.69 -14.47 -18.42
C MET A 1 21.40 -13.59 -17.21
N LEU A 2 20.23 -12.96 -17.18
CA LEU A 2 19.88 -12.01 -16.12
C LEU A 2 19.03 -12.71 -15.07
N ASP A 3 19.39 -12.38 -13.84
CA ASP A 3 19.01 -12.97 -12.57
C ASP A 3 17.49 -12.96 -12.34
N GLY A 4 16.92 -14.15 -12.13
CA GLY A 4 15.48 -14.37 -11.95
C GLY A 4 14.95 -13.95 -10.56
N GLY A 5 15.77 -13.32 -9.72
CA GLY A 5 15.43 -12.99 -8.33
C GLY A 5 14.52 -11.77 -8.12
N GLU A 6 14.46 -10.80 -9.04
CA GLU A 6 13.67 -9.57 -8.83
C GLU A 6 12.16 -9.70 -9.10
N ALA A 7 11.75 -10.73 -9.86
CA ALA A 7 10.36 -10.88 -10.29
C ALA A 7 9.47 -11.50 -9.20
N TRP A 8 10.02 -12.37 -8.37
CA TRP A 8 9.28 -13.12 -7.34
C TRP A 8 8.94 -12.21 -6.16
N GLY A 9 9.91 -11.43 -5.66
CA GLY A 9 9.68 -10.48 -4.57
C GLY A 9 8.61 -9.44 -4.89
N ARG A 10 8.60 -8.86 -6.10
CA ARG A 10 7.57 -7.88 -6.48
C ARG A 10 6.20 -8.51 -6.71
N GLY A 11 6.12 -9.75 -7.18
CA GLY A 11 4.85 -10.48 -7.33
C GLY A 11 4.17 -10.70 -5.97
N ASP A 12 4.94 -11.18 -4.99
CA ASP A 12 4.41 -11.53 -3.67
C ASP A 12 3.95 -10.32 -2.87
N LEU A 13 4.70 -9.21 -2.94
CA LEU A 13 4.31 -7.95 -2.27
C LEU A 13 3.00 -7.39 -2.83
N ARG A 14 2.78 -7.50 -4.14
CA ARG A 14 1.55 -7.05 -4.79
C ARG A 14 0.35 -7.87 -4.34
N GLU A 15 0.50 -9.19 -4.27
CA GLU A 15 -0.57 -10.09 -3.83
C GLU A 15 -0.85 -9.97 -2.33
N ALA A 16 0.18 -9.76 -1.51
CA ALA A 16 0.01 -9.44 -0.09
C ALA A 16 -0.80 -8.14 0.09
N LEU A 17 -0.41 -7.07 -0.62
CA LEU A 17 -1.13 -5.80 -0.58
C LEU A 17 -2.57 -5.92 -1.10
N ARG A 18 -2.78 -6.66 -2.21
CA ARG A 18 -4.12 -6.98 -2.74
C ARG A 18 -4.98 -7.62 -1.66
N ALA A 19 -4.50 -8.69 -1.03
CA ALA A 19 -5.25 -9.43 -0.02
C ALA A 19 -5.61 -8.55 1.18
N ILE A 20 -4.72 -7.64 1.60
CA ILE A 20 -4.98 -6.66 2.65
C ILE A 20 -6.10 -5.71 2.26
N LEU A 21 -6.02 -5.12 1.07
CA LEU A 21 -7.03 -4.18 0.58
C LEU A 21 -8.40 -4.85 0.40
N GLU A 22 -8.43 -6.08 -0.10
CA GLU A 22 -9.66 -6.89 -0.18
C GLU A 22 -10.22 -7.24 1.19
N THR A 23 -9.37 -7.43 2.21
CA THR A 23 -9.83 -7.66 3.59
C THR A 23 -10.44 -6.40 4.20
N ILE A 24 -9.90 -5.22 3.91
CA ILE A 24 -10.42 -3.94 4.41
C ILE A 24 -11.75 -3.58 3.75
N LEU A 25 -11.83 -3.72 2.42
CA LEU A 25 -12.93 -3.18 1.62
C LEU A 25 -13.97 -4.25 1.25
N GLY A 26 -13.61 -5.53 1.27
CA GLY A 26 -14.31 -6.57 0.55
C GLY A 26 -14.01 -6.53 -0.95
N ARG A 27 -14.11 -7.68 -1.64
CA ARG A 27 -13.75 -7.83 -3.06
C ARG A 27 -14.50 -6.88 -3.99
N SER A 28 -15.80 -6.68 -3.78
CA SER A 28 -16.63 -5.83 -4.65
C SER A 28 -16.23 -4.35 -4.54
N CYS A 29 -16.07 -3.82 -3.33
CA CYS A 29 -15.65 -2.44 -3.13
C CYS A 29 -14.21 -2.22 -3.55
N PHE A 30 -13.31 -3.18 -3.31
CA PHE A 30 -11.94 -3.13 -3.82
C PHE A 30 -11.91 -3.04 -5.35
N THR A 31 -12.74 -3.81 -6.04
CA THR A 31 -12.83 -3.78 -7.51
C THR A 31 -13.32 -2.41 -8.00
N ALA A 32 -14.37 -1.86 -7.39
CA ALA A 32 -14.89 -0.54 -7.75
C ALA A 32 -13.86 0.57 -7.49
N LEU A 33 -13.22 0.58 -6.31
CA LEU A 33 -12.19 1.56 -5.97
C LEU A 33 -11.00 1.46 -6.92
N ASN A 34 -10.52 0.25 -7.21
CA ASN A 34 -9.43 0.04 -8.17
C ASN A 34 -9.75 0.59 -9.55
N PHE A 35 -10.98 0.41 -10.03
CA PHE A 35 -11.40 0.96 -11.31
C PHE A 35 -11.27 2.50 -11.33
N HIS A 36 -11.75 3.17 -10.28
CA HIS A 36 -11.66 4.63 -10.17
C HIS A 36 -10.21 5.11 -10.02
N LEU A 37 -9.42 4.48 -9.15
CA LEU A 37 -8.02 4.85 -8.94
C LEU A 37 -7.17 4.61 -10.19
N ARG A 38 -7.40 3.50 -10.91
CA ARG A 38 -6.69 3.24 -12.18
C ARG A 38 -6.96 4.31 -13.22
N LYS A 39 -8.19 4.83 -13.31
CA LYS A 39 -8.51 5.95 -14.22
C LYS A 39 -7.74 7.23 -13.85
N ALA A 40 -7.57 7.50 -12.56
CA ALA A 40 -6.82 8.67 -12.09
C ALA A 40 -5.30 8.51 -12.26
N LEU A 41 -4.77 7.31 -12.01
CA LEU A 41 -3.33 7.02 -12.00
C LEU A 41 -2.75 6.70 -13.37
N GLY A 42 -3.59 6.24 -14.31
CA GLY A 42 -3.13 5.71 -15.61
C GLY A 42 -2.37 4.38 -15.50
N GLU A 43 -2.23 3.81 -14.30
CA GLU A 43 -1.58 2.53 -14.03
C GLU A 43 -2.37 1.72 -12.99
N ASP A 44 -1.92 0.49 -12.73
CA ASP A 44 -2.49 -0.35 -11.69
C ASP A 44 -2.27 0.24 -10.28
N PRO A 45 -3.32 0.46 -9.46
CA PRO A 45 -3.20 1.16 -8.17
C PRO A 45 -2.28 0.48 -7.15
N ILE A 46 -2.18 -0.86 -7.17
CA ILE A 46 -1.23 -1.60 -6.32
C ILE A 46 0.21 -1.26 -6.74
N THR A 47 0.49 -1.22 -8.05
CA THR A 47 1.78 -0.75 -8.57
C THR A 47 2.09 0.67 -8.10
N ALA A 48 1.12 1.57 -8.23
CA ALA A 48 1.28 2.96 -7.82
C ALA A 48 1.57 3.07 -6.32
N PHE A 49 0.83 2.36 -5.47
CA PHE A 49 1.09 2.33 -4.03
C PHE A 49 2.52 1.88 -3.69
N LEU A 50 3.02 0.83 -4.35
CA LEU A 50 4.36 0.29 -4.09
C LEU A 50 5.49 1.15 -4.68
N ARG A 51 5.24 1.95 -5.71
CA ARG A 51 6.27 2.72 -6.43
C ARG A 51 6.26 4.20 -6.05
N ARG A 52 5.08 4.78 -5.93
CA ARG A 52 4.78 6.20 -5.74
C ARG A 52 3.58 6.35 -4.78
N PRO A 53 3.74 6.03 -3.49
CA PRO A 53 2.63 6.06 -2.55
C PRO A 53 1.97 7.44 -2.42
N ARG A 54 2.67 8.53 -2.76
CA ARG A 54 2.09 9.88 -2.75
C ARG A 54 1.12 10.08 -3.91
N ASP A 55 1.43 9.55 -5.10
CA ASP A 55 0.51 9.58 -6.25
C ASP A 55 -0.75 8.75 -5.96
N PHE A 56 -0.59 7.59 -5.34
CA PHE A 56 -1.73 6.81 -4.85
C PHE A 56 -2.58 7.60 -3.85
N TYR A 57 -1.95 8.27 -2.88
CA TYR A 57 -2.65 9.13 -1.93
C TYR A 57 -3.39 10.28 -2.63
N GLN A 58 -2.77 10.94 -3.61
CA GLN A 58 -3.43 11.99 -4.39
C GLN A 58 -4.63 11.46 -5.18
N ALA A 59 -4.55 10.25 -5.73
CA ALA A 59 -5.67 9.60 -6.39
C ALA A 59 -6.82 9.29 -5.40
N LEU A 60 -6.50 8.88 -4.16
CA LEU A 60 -7.49 8.78 -3.10
C LEU A 60 -8.13 10.14 -2.79
N SER A 61 -7.33 11.21 -2.71
CA SER A 61 -7.82 12.57 -2.44
C SER A 61 -8.76 13.08 -3.53
N ALA A 62 -8.47 12.76 -4.79
CA ALA A 62 -9.35 13.09 -5.91
C ALA A 62 -10.71 12.36 -5.84
N PHE A 63 -10.77 11.19 -5.19
CA PHE A 63 -11.99 10.39 -5.10
C PHE A 63 -12.78 10.64 -3.80
N PHE A 64 -12.10 10.70 -2.65
CA PHE A 64 -12.70 10.81 -1.32
C PHE A 64 -12.61 12.21 -0.70
N GLY A 65 -11.92 13.16 -1.34
CA GLY A 65 -11.47 14.40 -0.70
C GLY A 65 -10.30 14.17 0.25
N GLU A 66 -9.61 15.24 0.66
CA GLU A 66 -8.39 15.16 1.47
C GLU A 66 -8.58 14.41 2.79
N SER A 67 -9.66 14.73 3.52
CA SER A 67 -9.95 14.07 4.81
C SER A 67 -10.22 12.58 4.63
N GLY A 68 -11.00 12.21 3.61
CA GLY A 68 -11.32 10.81 3.33
C GLY A 68 -10.09 10.02 2.86
N ALA A 69 -9.21 10.64 2.09
CA ALA A 69 -7.95 10.04 1.66
C ALA A 69 -6.99 9.80 2.83
N ALA A 70 -6.84 10.78 3.72
CA ALA A 70 -6.02 10.65 4.91
C ALA A 70 -6.50 9.51 5.80
N VAL A 71 -7.82 9.43 6.06
CA VAL A 71 -8.41 8.33 6.84
C VAL A 71 -8.18 6.98 6.15
N THR A 72 -8.47 6.89 4.85
CA THR A 72 -8.32 5.65 4.08
C THR A 72 -6.88 5.16 4.07
N PHE A 73 -5.93 6.06 3.82
CA PHE A 73 -4.50 5.74 3.83
C PHE A 73 -4.05 5.25 5.22
N LYS A 74 -4.47 5.93 6.29
CA LYS A 74 -4.16 5.53 7.67
C LYS A 74 -4.77 4.17 8.04
N ILE A 75 -5.96 3.82 7.54
CA ILE A 75 -6.54 2.48 7.73
C ILE A 75 -5.65 1.41 7.08
N ILE A 76 -5.17 1.66 5.86
CA ILE A 76 -4.26 0.74 5.16
C ILE A 76 -2.96 0.59 5.96
N CYS A 77 -2.35 1.69 6.39
CA CYS A 77 -1.13 1.67 7.20
C CYS A 77 -1.33 0.97 8.55
N GLY A 78 -2.44 1.22 9.24
CA GLY A 78 -2.75 0.54 10.50
C GLY A 78 -2.89 -0.97 10.33
N ARG A 79 -3.45 -1.42 9.20
CA ARG A 79 -3.50 -2.85 8.90
C ARG A 79 -2.12 -3.44 8.59
N LEU A 80 -1.26 -2.71 7.88
CA LEU A 80 0.13 -3.13 7.61
C LEU A 80 0.93 -3.23 8.91
N ILE A 81 0.82 -2.23 9.79
CA ILE A 81 1.49 -2.19 11.09
C ILE A 81 1.09 -3.41 11.91
N LEU A 82 -0.22 -3.63 12.07
CA LEU A 82 -0.75 -4.75 12.86
C LEU A 82 -0.25 -6.10 12.34
N LEU A 83 -0.30 -6.31 11.03
CA LEU A 83 0.07 -7.61 10.46
C LEU A 83 1.59 -7.84 10.45
N SER A 84 2.39 -6.78 10.34
CA SER A 84 3.86 -6.89 10.25
C SER A 84 4.56 -6.88 11.60
N GLY A 85 3.82 -6.67 12.70
CA GLY A 85 4.37 -6.61 14.05
C GLY A 85 5.24 -5.37 14.32
N SER A 86 5.13 -4.32 13.50
CA SER A 86 5.86 -3.06 13.69
C SER A 86 5.19 -2.15 14.75
N GLU A 87 5.14 -2.64 15.98
CA GLU A 87 4.45 -1.99 17.12
C GLU A 87 5.00 -0.59 17.46
N GLU A 88 6.20 -0.26 17.00
CA GLU A 88 6.83 1.05 17.14
C GLU A 88 6.23 2.16 16.26
N LEU A 89 5.41 1.80 15.26
CA LEU A 89 4.81 2.74 14.31
C LEU A 89 3.32 2.95 14.58
N THR A 90 2.86 4.19 14.40
CA THR A 90 1.44 4.51 14.28
C THR A 90 1.05 4.82 12.82
N PRO A 91 -0.24 4.72 12.45
CA PRO A 91 -0.70 5.16 11.13
C PRO A 91 -0.38 6.63 10.84
N ASP A 92 -0.39 7.47 11.87
CA ASP A 92 -0.03 8.89 11.76
C ASP A 92 1.46 9.07 11.46
N ASP A 93 2.33 8.24 12.03
CA ASP A 93 3.77 8.30 11.73
C ASP A 93 4.04 8.01 10.25
N VAL A 94 3.41 6.96 9.70
CA VAL A 94 3.56 6.59 8.29
C VAL A 94 2.97 7.67 7.38
N TYR A 95 1.80 8.22 7.73
CA TYR A 95 1.18 9.32 6.99
C TYR A 95 2.03 10.60 7.00
N ASN A 96 2.51 11.01 8.16
CA ASN A 96 3.36 12.20 8.31
C ASN A 96 4.70 12.01 7.60
N LEU A 97 5.26 10.79 7.64
CA LEU A 97 6.45 10.45 6.88
C LEU A 97 6.18 10.55 5.37
N LEU A 98 5.04 10.04 4.87
CA LEU A 98 4.67 10.17 3.45
C LEU A 98 4.62 11.63 3.00
N MET A 99 4.09 12.52 3.83
CA MET A 99 4.00 13.95 3.51
C MET A 99 5.37 14.63 3.49
N ARG A 100 6.30 14.20 4.35
CA ARG A 100 7.64 14.78 4.47
C ARG A 100 8.64 14.21 3.47
N ASP A 101 8.68 12.89 3.34
CA ASP A 101 9.62 12.14 2.50
C ASP A 101 8.94 10.85 1.98
N GLU A 102 8.52 10.89 0.71
CA GLU A 102 7.87 9.75 0.04
C GLU A 102 8.78 8.53 -0.04
N ASN A 103 10.09 8.71 -0.26
CA ASN A 103 11.01 7.60 -0.40
C ASN A 103 11.23 6.88 0.93
N ALA A 104 11.30 7.64 2.03
CA ALA A 104 11.36 7.07 3.38
C ALA A 104 10.07 6.31 3.72
N ALA A 105 8.90 6.89 3.47
CA ALA A 105 7.62 6.21 3.72
C ALA A 105 7.48 4.93 2.88
N ARG A 106 7.89 4.99 1.61
CA ARG A 106 7.88 3.84 0.71
C ARG A 106 8.75 2.69 1.24
N ARG A 107 9.95 2.98 1.77
CA ARG A 107 10.82 1.94 2.37
C ARG A 107 10.12 1.26 3.55
N VAL A 108 9.56 2.04 4.48
CA VAL A 108 8.82 1.52 5.64
C VAL A 108 7.64 0.65 5.21
N ILE A 109 6.88 1.08 4.20
CA ILE A 109 5.75 0.30 3.65
C ILE A 109 6.22 -1.03 3.04
N ILE A 110 7.32 -1.02 2.29
CA ILE A 110 7.88 -2.22 1.69
C ILE A 110 8.40 -3.18 2.76
N GLU A 111 9.14 -2.67 3.76
CA GLU A 111 9.64 -3.47 4.88
C GLU A 111 8.49 -4.16 5.63
N MET A 112 7.38 -3.44 5.89
CA MET A 112 6.18 -4.06 6.50
C MET A 112 5.62 -5.19 5.62
N LEU A 113 5.50 -4.98 4.31
CA LEU A 113 4.99 -6.00 3.38
C LEU A 113 5.94 -7.20 3.24
N GLU A 114 7.25 -6.97 3.25
CA GLU A 114 8.27 -8.03 3.18
C GLU A 114 8.20 -8.95 4.39
N LYS A 115 7.97 -8.40 5.60
CA LYS A 115 7.71 -9.22 6.81
C LYS A 115 6.52 -10.16 6.62
N LEU A 116 5.42 -9.67 6.02
CA LEU A 116 4.21 -10.48 5.77
C LEU A 116 4.45 -11.61 4.77
N VAL A 117 5.25 -11.35 3.73
CA VAL A 117 5.59 -12.35 2.72
C VAL A 117 6.53 -13.39 3.33
N GLY A 118 7.53 -12.97 4.11
CA GLY A 118 8.50 -13.85 4.75
C GLY A 118 7.89 -14.81 5.78
N GLU A 119 6.84 -14.39 6.50
CA GLU A 119 6.12 -15.25 7.46
C GLU A 119 5.30 -16.35 6.79
N LYS A 120 4.79 -16.12 5.57
CA LYS A 120 4.01 -17.14 4.83
C LYS A 120 4.86 -18.30 4.29
N VAL A 121 6.18 -18.18 4.30
CA VAL A 121 7.12 -19.19 3.78
C VAL A 121 7.68 -20.08 4.90
N ARG A 122 7.34 -19.81 6.17
CA ARG A 122 7.72 -20.64 7.33
C ARG A 122 6.64 -21.61 7.76
#